data_AF-A0A7Z9ZZU3-F1
#
_entry.id   AF-A0A7Z9ZZU3-F1
#
_cell.length_a   1.000
_cell.length_b   1.000
_cell.length_c   1.000
_cell.angle_alpha   90.00
_cell.angle_beta   90.00
_cell.angle_gamma   90.00
#
_symmetry.space_group_name_H-M   'P 1'
#
loop_
_entity.id
_entity.type
_entity.pdbx_description
1 polymer ?
#
loop_
_entity_poly.entity_id
_entity_poly.type
_entity_poly.pdbx_seq_one_letter_code
_entity_poly.pdbx_strand_id
1 'polypeptide(L)'
;QAKRSGVFPQDYKFRHCKVSLRLTDEQEVEVGDLKVKALLTPGHTPGSVCYYVELPEGPAIFTGDTVFYDGVLGLLNLDQSDPKSLRRSIRRLAQLPVEGFYPGHGMFMVRNGRSQLQLAAKKLEGLFLPRLQGQWQ
;
A
#
# COMPACT_ATOMS: atom_id res chain seq x y z
N GLN A 1 15.83 11.16 3.79
CA GLN A 1 14.97 12.25 4.25
C GLN A 1 15.06 12.47 5.76
N ALA A 2 14.74 11.48 6.60
CA ALA A 2 14.70 11.65 8.06
C ALA A 2 16.04 12.05 8.73
N LYS A 3 17.19 11.58 8.21
CA LYS A 3 18.51 12.08 8.62
C LYS A 3 18.76 13.52 8.14
N ARG A 4 18.39 13.82 6.88
CA ARG A 4 18.55 15.17 6.30
C ARG A 4 17.72 16.22 7.03
N SER A 5 16.56 15.85 7.57
CA SER A 5 15.71 16.74 8.36
C SER A 5 16.16 16.90 9.81
N GLY A 6 17.27 16.27 10.23
CA GLY A 6 17.78 16.36 11.60
C GLY A 6 17.00 15.55 12.65
N VAL A 7 15.96 14.81 12.24
CA VAL A 7 15.14 13.99 13.16
C VAL A 7 15.96 12.82 13.71
N PHE A 8 16.90 12.30 12.93
CA PHE A 8 17.83 11.25 13.37
C PHE A 8 19.28 11.72 13.25
N PRO A 9 20.18 11.25 14.14
CA PRO A 9 21.62 11.41 13.98
C PRO A 9 22.11 10.97 12.59
N GLN A 10 23.12 11.65 12.04
CA GLN A 10 23.63 11.31 10.69
C GLN A 10 24.23 9.91 10.64
N ASP A 11 24.82 9.46 11.74
CA ASP A 11 25.42 8.14 11.94
C ASP A 11 24.39 7.06 12.33
N TYR A 12 23.12 7.41 12.54
CA TYR A 12 22.07 6.45 12.89
C TYR A 12 22.01 5.30 11.88
N LYS A 13 22.09 4.06 12.35
CA LYS A 13 21.90 2.86 11.53
C LYS A 13 20.71 2.08 12.06
N PHE A 14 19.68 1.92 11.24
CA PHE A 14 18.56 1.05 11.56
C PHE A 14 19.06 -0.40 11.57
N ARG A 15 18.97 -1.06 12.73
CA ARG A 15 19.31 -2.49 12.87
C ARG A 15 18.09 -3.30 12.49
N HIS A 16 18.05 -3.78 11.25
CA HIS A 16 17.00 -4.66 10.77
C HIS A 16 17.31 -6.13 11.13
N CYS A 17 16.27 -6.95 11.22
CA CYS A 17 16.42 -8.40 11.33
C CYS A 17 16.93 -8.99 10.00
N LYS A 18 17.56 -10.17 10.06
CA LYS A 18 17.90 -10.93 8.84
C LYS A 18 16.59 -11.33 8.14
N VAL A 19 16.54 -11.11 6.83
CA VAL A 19 15.38 -11.50 6.01
C VAL A 19 15.37 -13.02 5.87
N SER A 20 14.27 -13.66 6.30
CA SER A 20 14.07 -15.10 6.18
C SER A 20 13.49 -15.48 4.82
N LEU A 21 12.55 -14.68 4.30
CA LEU A 21 11.88 -14.91 3.03
C LEU A 21 11.71 -13.57 2.31
N ARG A 22 12.00 -13.56 1.01
CA ARG A 22 11.68 -12.44 0.11
C ARG A 22 10.47 -12.85 -0.72
N LEU A 23 9.45 -11.99 -0.74
CA LEU A 23 8.21 -12.23 -1.48
C LEU A 23 8.28 -11.59 -2.86
N THR A 24 7.78 -12.28 -3.87
CA THR A 24 7.50 -11.73 -5.21
C THR A 24 6.03 -11.38 -5.36
N ASP A 25 5.69 -10.65 -6.41
CA ASP A 25 4.29 -10.33 -6.72
C ASP A 25 3.47 -11.60 -6.95
N GLU A 26 2.26 -11.59 -6.41
CA GLU A 26 1.30 -12.69 -6.41
C GLU A 26 1.76 -13.98 -5.72
N GLN A 27 2.93 -13.97 -5.06
CA GLN A 27 3.40 -15.12 -4.30
C GLN A 27 2.48 -15.39 -3.11
N GLU A 28 2.03 -16.64 -3.01
CA GLU A 28 1.28 -17.12 -1.86
C GLU A 28 2.24 -17.71 -0.81
N VAL A 29 1.95 -17.45 0.45
CA VAL A 29 2.62 -18.03 1.62
C VAL A 29 1.59 -18.44 2.65
N GLU A 30 1.92 -19.49 3.41
CA GLU A 30 1.11 -19.97 4.51
C GLU A 30 1.58 -19.34 5.82
N VAL A 31 0.64 -18.82 6.60
CA VAL A 31 0.89 -18.25 7.93
C VAL A 31 -0.09 -18.91 8.91
N GLY A 32 0.37 -19.99 9.57
CA GLY A 32 -0.55 -20.90 10.25
C GLY A 32 -1.52 -21.50 9.24
N ASP A 33 -2.82 -21.41 9.50
CA ASP A 33 -3.87 -21.91 8.61
C ASP A 33 -4.30 -20.88 7.54
N LEU A 34 -3.66 -19.71 7.50
CA LEU A 34 -4.00 -18.64 6.56
C LEU A 34 -3.21 -18.75 5.27
N LYS A 35 -3.92 -18.64 4.13
CA LYS A 35 -3.31 -18.42 2.82
C LYS A 35 -3.20 -16.93 2.56
N VAL A 36 -1.96 -16.44 2.46
CA VAL A 36 -1.66 -15.02 2.28
C VAL A 36 -0.99 -14.82 0.93
N LYS A 37 -1.61 -14.02 0.07
CA LYS A 37 -1.06 -13.60 -1.22
C LYS A 37 -0.42 -12.22 -1.09
N ALA A 38 0.86 -12.13 -1.41
CA ALA A 38 1.57 -10.86 -1.49
C ALA A 38 1.23 -10.15 -2.81
N LEU A 39 0.72 -8.93 -2.73
CA LEU A 39 0.44 -8.08 -3.88
C LEU A 39 1.37 -6.88 -3.81
N LEU A 40 2.41 -6.85 -4.64
CA LEU A 40 3.31 -5.70 -4.70
C LEU A 40 2.54 -4.48 -5.19
N THR A 41 2.60 -3.39 -4.43
CA THR A 41 1.82 -2.18 -4.70
C THR A 41 2.73 -0.95 -4.69
N PRO A 42 3.76 -0.92 -5.57
CA PRO A 42 4.69 0.20 -5.60
C PRO A 42 3.93 1.49 -5.90
N GLY A 43 4.22 2.53 -5.13
CA GLY A 43 3.52 3.79 -5.29
C GLY A 43 3.66 4.70 -4.08
N HIS A 44 3.13 4.29 -2.92
CA HIS A 44 3.40 5.05 -1.69
C HIS A 44 4.89 4.99 -1.35
N THR A 45 5.46 3.78 -1.41
CA THR A 45 6.91 3.54 -1.47
C THR A 45 7.21 2.52 -2.59
N PRO A 46 8.48 2.34 -3.02
CA PRO A 46 8.85 1.32 -3.99
C PRO A 46 8.67 -0.11 -3.46
N GLY A 47 8.71 -0.28 -2.14
CA GLY A 47 8.59 -1.57 -1.45
C GLY A 47 7.20 -1.81 -0.82
N SER A 48 6.20 -1.00 -1.15
CA SER A 48 4.83 -1.17 -0.64
C SER A 48 4.23 -2.49 -1.12
N VAL A 49 3.57 -3.20 -0.21
CA VAL A 49 2.93 -4.51 -0.45
C VAL A 49 1.57 -4.50 0.25
N CYS A 50 0.54 -4.99 -0.43
CA CYS A 50 -0.72 -5.35 0.18
C CYS A 50 -0.76 -6.87 0.37
N TYR A 51 -1.40 -7.35 1.43
CA TYR A 51 -1.62 -8.77 1.64
C TYR A 51 -3.08 -9.10 1.46
N TYR A 52 -3.36 -10.03 0.56
CA TYR A 52 -4.70 -10.54 0.30
C TYR A 52 -4.84 -11.91 0.95
N VAL A 53 -5.86 -12.07 1.80
CA VAL A 53 -5.98 -13.21 2.71
C VAL A 53 -7.38 -13.80 2.59
N GLU A 54 -7.45 -15.11 2.46
CA GLU A 54 -8.73 -15.82 2.52
C GLU A 54 -9.12 -16.03 3.99
N LEU A 55 -10.23 -15.43 4.42
CA LEU A 55 -10.79 -15.58 5.78
C LEU A 55 -12.15 -16.29 5.73
N PRO A 56 -12.62 -16.89 6.83
CA PRO A 56 -13.94 -17.54 6.89
C PRO A 56 -15.11 -16.61 6.50
N GLU A 57 -15.00 -15.32 6.78
CA GLU A 57 -16.02 -14.31 6.48
C GLU A 57 -15.97 -13.82 5.02
N GLY A 58 -14.95 -14.23 4.26
CA GLY A 58 -14.69 -13.83 2.89
C GLY A 58 -13.28 -13.26 2.70
N PRO A 59 -12.88 -12.97 1.45
CA PRO A 59 -11.53 -12.49 1.19
C PRO A 59 -11.29 -11.10 1.77
N ALA A 60 -10.13 -10.91 2.38
CA ALA A 60 -9.72 -9.68 3.02
C ALA A 60 -8.43 -9.12 2.42
N ILE A 61 -8.23 -7.81 2.55
CA ILE A 61 -7.02 -7.14 2.13
C ILE A 61 -6.47 -6.25 3.25
N PHE A 62 -5.17 -6.39 3.50
CA PHE A 62 -4.37 -5.51 4.32
C PHE A 62 -3.59 -4.57 3.40
N THR A 63 -3.88 -3.28 3.44
CA THR A 63 -3.36 -2.33 2.44
C THR A 63 -2.14 -1.55 2.88
N GLY A 64 -1.78 -1.60 4.17
CA GLY A 64 -0.78 -0.70 4.73
C GLY A 64 -1.08 0.75 4.35
N ASP A 65 -0.08 1.44 3.82
CA ASP A 65 -0.17 2.85 3.41
C ASP A 65 -0.61 3.07 1.95
N THR A 66 -1.04 2.01 1.26
CA THR A 66 -1.46 2.08 -0.14
C THR A 66 -2.83 2.74 -0.31
N VAL A 67 -3.81 2.35 0.52
CA VAL A 67 -5.16 2.93 0.53
C VAL A 67 -5.69 2.92 1.96
N PHE A 68 -6.26 4.04 2.39
CA PHE A 68 -6.93 4.21 3.68
C PHE A 68 -8.45 4.28 3.54
N TYR A 69 -9.14 4.37 4.67
CA TYR A 69 -10.59 4.57 4.71
C TYR A 69 -11.04 5.79 3.87
N ASP A 70 -12.24 5.73 3.32
CA ASP A 70 -12.80 6.66 2.34
C ASP A 70 -11.95 6.77 1.06
N GLY A 71 -11.16 5.75 0.73
CA GLY A 71 -10.27 5.78 -0.43
C GLY A 71 -9.21 6.89 -0.37
N VAL A 72 -8.86 7.34 0.84
CA VAL A 72 -7.79 8.30 1.08
C VAL A 72 -6.45 7.65 0.74
N LEU A 73 -5.54 8.42 0.16
CA LEU A 73 -4.19 7.98 -0.19
C LEU A 73 -3.20 8.54 0.82
N GLY A 74 -2.20 7.73 1.19
CA GLY A 74 -1.05 8.20 1.96
C GLY A 74 -0.31 9.33 1.22
N LEU A 75 0.61 10.00 1.93
CA LEU A 75 1.36 11.11 1.38
C LEU A 75 2.11 10.73 0.09
N LEU A 76 1.91 11.47 -1.01
CA LEU A 76 2.41 11.14 -2.36
C LEU A 76 3.51 12.06 -2.89
N ASN A 77 3.90 13.08 -2.12
CA ASN A 77 4.93 14.06 -2.50
C ASN A 77 6.27 13.80 -1.79
N LEU A 78 6.52 12.58 -1.33
CA LEU A 78 7.81 12.17 -0.78
C LEU A 78 8.73 11.67 -1.90
N ASP A 79 10.05 11.81 -1.71
CA ASP A 79 11.08 11.41 -2.69
C ASP A 79 10.92 9.99 -3.25
N GLN A 80 10.33 9.08 -2.45
CA GLN A 80 10.17 7.67 -2.78
C GLN A 80 8.77 7.32 -3.31
N SER A 81 7.84 8.27 -3.34
CA SER A 81 6.50 8.05 -3.83
C SER A 81 6.43 8.19 -5.36
N ASP A 82 5.70 7.29 -6.01
CA ASP A 82 5.39 7.31 -7.44
C ASP A 82 3.88 7.22 -7.66
N PRO A 83 3.20 8.37 -7.86
CA PRO A 83 1.75 8.40 -8.09
C PRO A 83 1.30 7.62 -9.33
N LYS A 84 2.15 7.48 -10.36
CA LYS A 84 1.80 6.70 -11.56
C LYS A 84 1.77 5.21 -11.24
N SER A 85 2.75 4.72 -10.49
CA SER A 85 2.76 3.33 -10.01
C SER A 85 1.61 3.07 -9.05
N LEU A 86 1.34 3.99 -8.12
CA LEU A 86 0.23 3.87 -7.18
C LEU A 86 -1.12 3.73 -7.91
N ARG A 87 -1.35 4.54 -8.96
CA ARG A 87 -2.57 4.45 -9.78
C ARG A 87 -2.72 3.09 -10.45
N ARG A 88 -1.64 2.48 -10.94
CA ARG A 88 -1.68 1.12 -11.51
C ARG A 88 -2.00 0.09 -10.43
N SER A 89 -1.34 0.19 -9.27
CA SER A 89 -1.56 -0.70 -8.14
C SER A 89 -3.02 -0.65 -7.65
N ILE A 90 -3.57 0.53 -7.38
CA ILE A 90 -4.94 0.67 -6.86
C ILE A 90 -5.98 0.18 -7.87
N ARG A 91 -5.78 0.43 -9.18
CA ARG A 91 -6.66 -0.12 -10.23
C ARG A 91 -6.69 -1.64 -10.23
N ARG A 92 -5.53 -2.29 -10.05
CA ARG A 92 -5.45 -3.74 -9.92
C ARG A 92 -6.21 -4.21 -8.68
N LEU A 93 -6.00 -3.56 -7.53
CA LEU A 93 -6.68 -3.93 -6.28
C LEU A 93 -8.20 -3.77 -6.38
N ALA A 94 -8.71 -2.71 -7.03
CA ALA A 94 -10.15 -2.44 -7.15
C ALA A 94 -10.93 -3.50 -7.97
N GLN A 95 -10.22 -4.37 -8.70
CA GLN A 95 -10.80 -5.48 -9.45
C GLN A 95 -11.01 -6.73 -8.58
N LEU A 96 -10.34 -6.83 -7.43
CA LEU A 96 -10.41 -7.99 -6.56
C LEU A 96 -11.73 -8.03 -5.78
N PRO A 97 -12.29 -9.23 -5.53
CA PRO A 97 -13.34 -9.40 -4.53
C PRO A 97 -12.74 -9.18 -3.14
N VAL A 98 -13.30 -8.24 -2.38
CA VAL A 98 -12.79 -7.89 -1.04
C VAL A 98 -13.98 -7.59 -0.13
N GLU A 99 -14.14 -8.42 0.91
CA GLU A 99 -15.08 -8.20 2.00
C GLU A 99 -14.41 -7.43 3.14
N GLY A 100 -13.28 -7.92 3.63
CA GLY A 100 -12.50 -7.26 4.69
C GLY A 100 -11.50 -6.26 4.14
N PHE A 101 -11.47 -5.04 4.66
CA PHE A 101 -10.50 -3.99 4.31
C PHE A 101 -9.81 -3.46 5.58
N TYR A 102 -8.49 -3.67 5.65
CA TYR A 102 -7.67 -3.38 6.83
C TYR A 102 -6.51 -2.44 6.47
N PRO A 103 -6.69 -1.12 6.57
CA PRO A 103 -5.65 -0.14 6.27
C PRO A 103 -4.60 -0.03 7.38
N GLY A 104 -3.43 0.53 7.05
CA GLY A 104 -2.41 0.87 8.05
C GLY A 104 -2.85 1.98 9.00
N HIS A 105 -3.78 2.83 8.56
CA HIS A 105 -4.30 3.97 9.33
C HIS A 105 -5.81 4.15 9.13
N GLY A 106 -6.48 4.66 10.16
CA GLY A 106 -7.91 4.97 10.13
C GLY A 106 -8.79 3.75 10.43
N MET A 107 -10.04 3.81 9.95
CA MET A 107 -11.04 2.77 10.22
C MET A 107 -10.92 1.60 9.24
N PHE A 108 -11.09 0.38 9.75
CA PHE A 108 -11.23 -0.82 8.94
C PHE A 108 -12.70 -1.12 8.64
N MET A 109 -12.94 -1.97 7.64
CA MET A 109 -14.27 -2.49 7.32
C MET A 109 -14.22 -4.01 7.30
N VAL A 110 -15.20 -4.65 7.92
CA VAL A 110 -15.33 -6.12 7.93
C VAL A 110 -16.17 -6.66 6.76
N ARG A 111 -16.84 -5.77 6.03
CA ARG A 111 -17.67 -6.08 4.86
C ARG A 111 -17.56 -4.98 3.82
N ASN A 112 -17.85 -5.31 2.57
CA ASN A 112 -17.85 -4.36 1.45
C ASN A 112 -16.51 -3.58 1.32
N GLY A 113 -15.40 -4.20 1.69
CA GLY A 113 -14.07 -3.59 1.66
C GLY A 113 -13.64 -3.14 0.26
N ARG A 114 -14.11 -3.83 -0.79
CA ARG A 114 -13.88 -3.46 -2.20
C ARG A 114 -14.29 -2.02 -2.50
N SER A 115 -15.33 -1.51 -1.85
CA SER A 115 -15.82 -0.13 -2.05
C SER A 115 -14.74 0.93 -1.80
N GLN A 116 -13.83 0.70 -0.84
CA GLN A 116 -12.76 1.63 -0.50
C GLN A 116 -11.70 1.70 -1.60
N LEU A 117 -11.36 0.54 -2.18
CA LEU A 117 -10.42 0.43 -3.30
C LEU A 117 -11.00 1.05 -4.58
N GLN A 118 -12.29 0.84 -4.84
CA GLN A 118 -12.99 1.45 -5.97
C GLN A 118 -13.09 2.97 -5.82
N LEU A 119 -13.37 3.46 -4.61
CA LEU A 119 -13.40 4.89 -4.32
C LEU A 119 -12.03 5.53 -4.52
N ALA A 120 -10.95 4.89 -4.04
CA ALA A 120 -9.58 5.35 -4.28
C ALA A 120 -9.24 5.38 -5.78
N ALA A 121 -9.60 4.33 -6.53
CA ALA A 121 -9.39 4.27 -7.98
C ALA A 121 -10.11 5.43 -8.69
N LYS A 122 -11.38 5.69 -8.33
CA LYS A 122 -12.18 6.80 -8.88
C LYS A 122 -11.55 8.17 -8.55
N LYS A 123 -11.11 8.38 -7.31
CA LYS A 123 -10.43 9.63 -6.90
C LYS A 123 -9.15 9.88 -7.73
N LEU A 124 -8.43 8.82 -8.10
CA LEU A 124 -7.24 8.90 -8.95
C LEU A 124 -7.50 9.10 -10.45
N GLU A 125 -8.75 8.96 -10.91
CA GLU A 125 -9.11 9.26 -12.30
C GLU A 125 -9.23 10.76 -12.56
N GLY A 126 -9.74 11.51 -11.58
CA GLY A 126 -9.89 12.97 -11.64
C GLY A 126 -8.67 13.75 -11.16
N LEU A 127 -7.69 13.11 -10.51
CA LEU A 127 -6.51 13.79 -9.98
C LEU A 127 -5.51 14.10 -11.10
N PHE A 128 -5.34 15.40 -11.40
CA PHE A 128 -4.13 15.88 -12.07
C PHE A 128 -2.94 15.58 -11.14
N LEU A 129 -1.94 14.86 -11.63
CA LEU A 129 -0.69 14.65 -10.88
C LEU A 129 0.18 15.90 -11.05
N PRO A 130 0.30 16.80 -10.06
CA PRO A 130 1.26 17.88 -10.15
C PRO A 130 2.66 17.30 -10.28
N ARG A 131 3.55 18.00 -11.01
CA ARG A 131 4.95 17.58 -11.15
C ARG A 131 5.58 17.46 -9.75
N LEU A 132 6.30 16.36 -9.52
CA LEU A 132 7.01 16.12 -8.27
C LEU A 132 8.00 17.26 -8.00
N GLN A 133 8.11 17.66 -6.74
CA GLN A 133 9.05 18.68 -6.30
C GLN A 133 10.48 18.23 -6.63
N GLY A 134 11.15 18.91 -7.56
CA GLY A 134 12.50 18.55 -8.04
C GLY A 134 12.65 18.31 -9.54
N GLN A 135 11.57 18.37 -10.33
CA GLN A 135 11.63 18.34 -11.80
C GLN A 135 11.65 19.77 -12.41
N TRP A 136 12.55 20.62 -11.91
CA TRP A 136 12.89 21.88 -12.56
C TRP A 136 14.06 21.60 -13.51
N GLN A 137 13.78 21.51 -14.82
CA GLN A 137 14.78 21.80 -15.85
C GLN A 137 14.57 23.25 -16.30
#